data_AF-A0A4D7DE07-F1
#
_entry.id   AF-A0A4D7DE07-F1
#
_cell.length_a   1.000
_cell.length_b   1.000
_cell.length_c   1.000
_cell.angle_alpha   90.00
_cell.angle_beta   90.00
_cell.angle_gamma   90.00
#
_symmetry.space_group_name_H-M   'P 1'
#
loop_
_entity.id
_entity.type
_entity.pdbx_description
1 polymer ?
#
loop_
_entity_poly.entity_id
_entity_poly.type
_entity_poly.pdbx_seq_one_letter_code
_entity_poly.pdbx_strand_id
1 'polypeptide(L)'
;MLTAQAVKNPDARRAAQAIAMNWRDMQAETAKLYGIARGQDCAMHVNGPAYSENFAFVSYASPNGEIGAYVFRKTESRWDAIEQVKLGYW
;
A
#
# COMPACT_ATOMS: atom_id res chain seq x y z
N MET A 1 -0.09 -2.28 11.60
CA MET A 1 -0.53 -3.32 10.64
C MET A 1 -1.78 -2.78 9.94
N LEU A 2 -1.83 -2.77 8.60
CA LEU A 2 -3.00 -2.30 7.85
C LEU A 2 -4.16 -3.26 8.07
N THR A 3 -5.11 -2.89 8.91
CA THR A 3 -6.37 -3.63 9.03
C THR A 3 -7.32 -3.10 7.96
N ALA A 4 -8.17 -3.96 7.40
CA ALA A 4 -9.15 -3.51 6.40
C ALA A 4 -10.05 -2.38 6.93
N GLN A 5 -10.25 -2.30 8.25
CA GLN A 5 -10.97 -1.25 8.94
C GLN A 5 -10.35 0.16 8.77
N ALA A 6 -9.04 0.24 8.49
CA ALA A 6 -8.35 1.51 8.24
C ALA A 6 -8.68 2.10 6.85
N VAL A 7 -9.22 1.29 5.93
CA VAL A 7 -9.65 1.73 4.59
C VAL A 7 -11.05 2.34 4.70
N LYS A 8 -11.23 3.60 4.30
CA LYS A 8 -12.48 4.36 4.37
C LYS A 8 -13.41 4.05 3.20
N ASN A 9 -12.87 3.82 2.01
CA ASN A 9 -13.68 3.45 0.84
C ASN A 9 -14.34 2.07 1.06
N PRO A 10 -15.68 1.94 0.98
CA PRO A 10 -16.39 0.71 1.32
C PRO A 10 -16.09 -0.46 0.37
N ASP A 11 -15.88 -0.20 -0.92
CA ASP A 11 -15.53 -1.24 -1.90
C ASP A 11 -14.09 -1.70 -1.69
N ALA A 12 -13.17 -0.74 -1.52
CA ALA A 12 -11.79 -1.05 -1.22
C ALA A 12 -11.63 -1.75 0.13
N ARG A 13 -12.47 -1.42 1.13
CA ARG A 13 -12.50 -2.11 2.42
C ARG A 13 -12.87 -3.58 2.27
N ARG A 14 -13.89 -3.89 1.45
CA ARG A 14 -14.26 -5.29 1.17
C ARG A 14 -13.14 -6.04 0.45
N ALA A 15 -12.52 -5.40 -0.55
CA ALA A 15 -11.35 -5.94 -1.23
C ALA A 15 -10.16 -6.15 -0.25
N ALA A 16 -9.92 -5.20 0.66
CA ALA A 16 -8.91 -5.31 1.70
C ALA A 16 -9.21 -6.46 2.68
N GLN A 17 -10.47 -6.71 3.03
CA GLN A 17 -10.87 -7.84 3.87
C GLN A 17 -10.58 -9.19 3.19
N ALA A 18 -10.81 -9.28 1.87
CA ALA A 18 -10.53 -10.50 1.10
C ALA A 18 -9.03 -10.85 1.06
N ILE A 19 -8.16 -9.85 1.04
CA ILE A 19 -6.70 -10.05 1.08
C ILE A 19 -6.11 -10.08 2.48
N ALA A 20 -6.79 -9.54 3.50
CA ALA A 20 -6.29 -9.48 4.87
C ALA A 20 -6.08 -10.88 5.49
N MET A 21 -6.85 -11.89 5.06
CA MET A 21 -6.58 -13.29 5.43
C MET A 21 -5.28 -13.83 4.83
N ASN A 22 -4.81 -13.27 3.71
CA ASN A 22 -3.61 -13.68 2.98
C ASN A 22 -2.42 -12.71 3.17
N TRP A 23 -2.61 -11.54 3.79
CA TRP A 23 -1.56 -10.51 3.90
C TRP A 23 -0.42 -10.94 4.83
N ARG A 24 -0.70 -11.76 5.85
CA ARG A 24 0.34 -12.35 6.71
C ARG A 24 1.39 -13.14 5.90
N ASP A 25 0.98 -13.69 4.77
CA ASP A 25 1.81 -14.49 3.86
C ASP A 25 2.30 -13.70 2.64
N MET A 26 1.70 -12.54 2.35
CA MET A 26 2.25 -11.53 1.43
C MET A 26 3.40 -10.76 2.10
N GLN A 27 4.38 -11.47 2.65
CA GLN A 27 5.73 -10.93 2.75
C GLN A 27 6.19 -10.67 1.33
N ALA A 28 6.30 -9.40 0.97
CA ALA A 28 6.62 -8.97 -0.37
C ALA A 28 7.90 -9.67 -0.87
N GLU A 29 7.75 -10.64 -1.77
CA GLU A 29 8.46 -10.69 -3.05
C GLU A 29 9.90 -10.18 -3.02
N THR A 30 9.98 -8.86 -3.08
CA THR A 30 11.14 -8.05 -2.78
C THR A 30 10.58 -6.63 -2.67
N ALA A 31 10.87 -5.88 -1.61
CA ALA A 31 10.50 -4.47 -1.56
C ALA A 31 11.20 -3.75 -2.73
N LYS A 32 10.43 -3.27 -3.71
CA LYS A 32 10.98 -2.54 -4.85
C LYS A 32 11.08 -1.07 -4.44
N LEU A 33 12.30 -0.54 -4.36
CA LEU A 33 12.52 0.90 -4.16
C LEU A 33 11.99 1.67 -5.38
N TYR A 34 10.97 2.50 -5.19
CA TYR A 34 10.50 3.45 -6.19
C TYR A 34 10.90 4.87 -5.75
N GLY A 35 12.01 5.37 -6.31
CA GLY A 35 12.55 6.70 -6.02
C GLY A 35 14.09 6.72 -6.05
N ILE A 36 14.67 7.89 -6.38
CA ILE A 36 16.12 8.08 -6.32
C ILE A 36 16.51 8.35 -4.87
N ALA A 37 17.12 7.37 -4.19
CA ALA A 37 17.83 7.60 -2.93
C ALA A 37 19.09 8.42 -3.24
N ARG A 38 19.09 9.72 -3.00
CA ARG A 38 20.34 10.49 -2.93
C ARG A 38 20.88 10.33 -1.52
N GLY A 39 22.19 10.16 -1.34
CA GLY A 39 22.80 9.64 -0.10
C GLY A 39 22.56 10.41 1.23
N GLN A 40 21.72 11.44 1.25
CA GLN A 40 21.26 12.15 2.45
C GLN A 40 19.74 12.06 2.68
N ASP A 41 18.96 11.63 1.69
CA ASP A 41 17.52 11.42 1.80
C ASP A 41 17.26 9.91 1.85
N CYS A 42 16.70 9.40 2.95
CA CYS A 42 16.15 8.05 2.93
C CYS A 42 15.18 7.97 1.74
N ALA A 43 15.22 6.90 0.95
CA ALA A 43 14.20 6.71 -0.07
C ALA A 43 12.90 6.24 0.57
N MET A 44 11.78 6.62 -0.03
CA MET A 44 10.50 5.99 0.30
C MET A 44 10.60 4.49 -0.04
N HIS A 45 10.52 3.66 0.98
CA HIS A 45 10.38 2.22 0.81
C HIS A 45 8.94 1.93 0.44
N VAL A 46 8.72 1.20 -0.64
CA VAL A 46 7.41 0.67 -0.98
C VAL A 46 7.51 -0.84 -1.15
N ASN A 47 6.49 -1.54 -0.67
CA ASN A 47 6.37 -2.98 -0.88
C ASN A 47 5.68 -3.27 -2.20
N GLY A 48 5.81 -4.51 -2.67
CA GLY A 48 5.04 -4.98 -3.81
C GLY A 48 3.52 -4.78 -3.60
N PRO A 49 2.77 -4.46 -4.66
CA PRO A 49 1.32 -4.31 -4.58
C PRO A 49 0.63 -5.64 -4.23
N ALA A 50 -0.28 -5.61 -3.26
CA ALA A 50 -1.27 -6.66 -3.05
C ALA A 50 -2.49 -6.38 -3.92
N TYR A 51 -2.92 -7.33 -4.74
CA TYR A 51 -4.04 -7.15 -5.67
C TYR A 51 -5.31 -7.86 -5.19
N SER A 52 -6.47 -7.24 -5.42
CA SER A 52 -7.78 -7.86 -5.23
C SER A 52 -8.75 -7.27 -6.24
N GLU A 53 -9.22 -8.08 -7.19
CA GLU A 53 -10.13 -7.64 -8.26
C GLU A 53 -9.58 -6.40 -9.00
N ASN A 54 -10.26 -5.26 -8.84
CA ASN A 54 -9.93 -3.97 -9.42
C ASN A 54 -9.19 -3.06 -8.43
N PHE A 55 -8.63 -3.60 -7.34
CA PHE A 55 -7.90 -2.83 -6.33
C PHE A 55 -6.47 -3.31 -6.17
N ALA A 56 -5.57 -2.38 -5.90
CA ALA A 56 -4.18 -2.66 -5.52
C ALA A 56 -3.83 -1.88 -4.25
N PHE A 57 -3.14 -2.53 -3.33
CA PHE A 57 -2.74 -1.96 -2.05
C PHE A 57 -1.22 -1.97 -1.95
N VAL A 58 -0.62 -0.79 -1.82
CA VAL A 58 0.83 -0.60 -1.80
C VAL A 58 1.22 0.01 -0.47
N SER A 59 1.88 -0.78 0.39
CA SER A 59 2.39 -0.26 1.65
C SER A 59 3.69 0.52 1.42
N TYR A 60 3.89 1.57 2.22
CA TYR A 60 5.08 2.41 2.17
C TYR A 60 5.60 2.77 3.57
N ALA A 61 6.89 3.06 3.63
CA ALA A 61 7.56 3.73 4.74
C ALA A 61 8.33 4.91 4.16
N SER A 62 8.04 6.12 4.65
CA SER A 62 8.64 7.35 4.18
C SER A 62 9.81 7.81 5.07
N PRO A 63 10.66 8.70 4.55
CA PRO A 63 11.88 9.16 5.22
C PRO A 63 11.63 9.92 6.52
N ASN A 64 10.46 10.54 6.64
CA ASN A 64 10.00 11.28 7.81
C ASN A 64 9.43 10.38 8.92
N GLY A 65 9.63 9.07 8.85
CA GLY A 65 9.13 8.12 9.83
C GLY A 65 7.72 7.61 9.55
N GLU A 66 6.96 8.16 8.60
CA GLU A 66 5.57 7.77 8.37
C GLU A 66 5.46 6.40 7.67
N ILE A 67 4.51 5.58 8.13
CA ILE A 67 4.15 4.30 7.53
C ILE A 67 2.70 4.38 7.08
N GLY A 68 2.41 3.89 5.88
CA GLY A 68 1.06 3.90 5.34
C GLY A 68 0.85 2.89 4.22
N ALA A 69 -0.30 3.03 3.55
CA ALA A 69 -0.58 2.34 2.30
C ALA A 69 -1.37 3.22 1.34
N TYR A 70 -1.05 3.14 0.05
CA TYR A 70 -1.90 3.65 -1.01
C TYR A 70 -2.86 2.57 -1.48
N VAL A 71 -4.11 2.97 -1.73
CA VAL A 71 -5.14 2.15 -2.34
C VAL A 71 -5.38 2.68 -3.74
N PHE A 72 -5.18 1.83 -4.72
CA PHE A 72 -5.43 2.12 -6.13
C PHE A 72 -6.68 1.39 -6.59
N ARG A 73 -7.44 2.02 -7.48
CA ARG A 73 -8.52 1.39 -8.24
C ARG A 73 -8.13 1.31 -9.71
N LYS A 74 -8.32 0.15 -10.32
CA LYS A 74 -8.17 -0.09 -11.75
C LYS A 74 -9.36 0.52 -12.48
N THR A 75 -9.07 1.36 -13.46
CA THR A 75 -10.00 1.80 -14.49
C THR A 75 -9.68 1.07 -15.80
N GLU A 76 -10.39 1.37 -16.88
CA GLU A 76 -10.18 0.71 -18.18
C GLU A 76 -8.76 0.88 -18.73
N SER A 77 -8.06 1.97 -18.37
CA SER A 77 -6.75 2.32 -18.94
C SER A 77 -5.65 2.59 -17.92
N ARG A 78 -5.97 2.73 -16.63
CA ARG A 78 -4.96 3.12 -15.61
C ARG A 78 -5.31 2.69 -14.18
N TRP A 79 -4.36 2.84 -13.29
CA TRP A 79 -4.56 2.74 -11.84
C TRP A 79 -4.63 4.14 -11.24
N ASP A 80 -5.73 4.45 -10.56
CA ASP A 80 -5.93 5.74 -9.89
C ASP A 80 -5.83 5.55 -8.38
N ALA A 81 -5.01 6.36 -7.71
CA ALA A 81 -4.95 6.40 -6.26
C ALA A 81 -6.26 6.98 -5.73
N ILE A 82 -7.04 6.18 -5.01
CA ILE A 82 -8.35 6.57 -4.47
C ILE A 82 -8.29 6.84 -2.97
N GLU A 83 -7.26 6.33 -2.27
CA GLU A 83 -7.11 6.53 -0.84
C GLU A 83 -5.65 6.38 -0.40
N GLN A 84 -5.25 7.19 0.57
CA GLN A 84 -4.01 7.01 1.34
C GLN A 84 -4.37 6.73 2.79
N VAL A 85 -3.93 5.57 3.28
CA VAL A 85 -4.17 5.12 4.65
C VAL A 85 -2.91 5.36 5.47
N LYS A 86 -3.02 6.17 6.52
CA LYS A 86 -1.94 6.36 7.50
C LYS A 86 -1.98 5.24 8.53
N LEU A 87 -0.86 4.54 8.71
CA LEU A 87 -0.74 3.39 9.61
C LEU A 87 0.02 3.70 10.90
N GLY A 88 0.86 4.73 10.89
CA GLY A 88 1.62 5.15 12.06
C GLY A 88 2.98 5.71 11.66
N TYR A 89 3.92 5.61 12.59
CA TYR A 89 5.32 5.99 12.41
C TYR A 89 6.24 4.84 12.86
N TRP A 90 7.47 4.76 12.33
CA TRP A 90 8.54 3.84 12.77
C TRP A 90 9.58 4.55 13.64
#